data_AF-A0A2P6MZR1-F1
#
_entry.id   AF-A0A2P6MZR1-F1
#
_cell.length_a   1.000
_cell.length_b   1.000
_cell.length_c   1.000
_cell.angle_alpha   90.00
_cell.angle_beta   90.00
_cell.angle_gamma   90.00
#
_symmetry.space_group_name_H-M   'P 1'
#
loop_
_entity.id
_entity.type
_entity.pdbx_description
1 polymer ?
#
loop_
_entity_poly.entity_id
_entity_poly.type
_entity_poly.pdbx_seq_one_letter_code
_entity_poly.pdbx_strand_id
1 'polypeptide(L)'
;MYRIVTQEDTRGSIGILNGLHQKEGRGWISFSDQSNTNPTWFPQLRSLEETETDPTTLTTSMMIDFTQTSFYVVTLASFLNVFLWNIIARAEYRTHFLTRLAGGPYRGCYALALTIFLAGLYRERLFLQALDDQPTLELLSHPSIVALSYLIFTAGSVLVGATYLRLGITGTYLGDYFGILMDEKVEGFPFNVMANPMYNGSTLTFIALSLWHKSPAGLLISLWIFIVYRGGIHFEEPFTNHIYAQREEKRAREKLQKKQ
;
A
#
# COMPACT_ATOMS: atom_id res chain seq x y z
N MET A 1 15.58 47.49 -0.36
CA MET A 1 15.00 48.86 -0.52
C MET A 1 15.44 49.37 -1.88
N TYR A 2 14.52 49.87 -2.71
CA TYR A 2 14.73 50.27 -4.12
C TYR A 2 15.07 49.10 -5.09
N ARG A 3 14.64 49.10 -6.37
CA ARG A 3 13.81 50.07 -7.14
C ARG A 3 12.98 49.33 -8.21
N ILE A 4 11.76 49.79 -8.47
CA ILE A 4 10.99 49.44 -9.69
C ILE A 4 11.38 50.42 -10.80
N VAL A 5 11.48 49.96 -12.05
CA VAL A 5 11.34 50.79 -13.26
C VAL A 5 10.49 50.02 -14.28
N THR A 6 9.51 50.71 -14.86
CA THR A 6 8.57 50.24 -15.89
C THR A 6 8.55 51.23 -17.05
N GLN A 7 8.49 50.73 -18.30
CA GLN A 7 7.76 51.24 -19.48
C GLN A 7 8.30 50.49 -20.72
N GLU A 8 7.46 49.95 -21.62
CA GLU A 8 6.82 50.63 -22.77
C GLU A 8 7.87 51.29 -23.70
N ASP A 9 7.90 51.04 -25.01
CA ASP A 9 6.80 51.36 -25.95
C ASP A 9 6.86 50.54 -27.27
N THR A 10 5.82 50.74 -28.07
CA THR A 10 5.34 50.10 -29.30
C THR A 10 6.12 50.34 -30.60
N ARG A 11 5.83 49.46 -31.58
CA ARG A 11 5.61 49.65 -33.04
C ARG A 11 5.18 48.26 -33.57
N GLY A 12 4.09 48.03 -34.30
CA GLY A 12 3.42 48.85 -35.31
C GLY A 12 4.03 48.52 -36.70
N SER A 13 3.29 48.18 -37.77
CA SER A 13 1.83 48.08 -37.94
C SER A 13 1.47 47.46 -39.33
N ILE A 14 0.17 47.35 -39.67
CA ILE A 14 -0.43 47.13 -41.02
C ILE A 14 -0.34 45.69 -41.60
N GLY A 15 -1.36 45.10 -42.25
CA GLY A 15 -2.76 45.49 -42.53
C GLY A 15 -3.50 44.34 -43.25
N ILE A 16 -4.78 44.05 -42.99
CA ILE A 16 -6.03 44.72 -43.46
C ILE A 16 -6.65 44.08 -44.73
N LEU A 17 -7.82 43.43 -44.49
CA LEU A 17 -9.02 43.24 -45.33
C LEU A 17 -9.18 42.10 -46.38
N ASN A 18 -10.28 41.36 -46.14
CA ASN A 18 -11.38 40.97 -47.05
C ASN A 18 -11.20 39.91 -48.16
N GLY A 19 -12.09 38.90 -48.10
CA GLY A 19 -13.23 38.90 -49.04
C GLY A 19 -13.39 37.69 -49.96
N LEU A 20 -14.32 36.79 -49.58
CA LEU A 20 -15.26 36.02 -50.43
C LEU A 20 -14.89 35.73 -51.91
N HIS A 21 -14.83 34.45 -52.29
CA HIS A 21 -15.60 33.92 -53.43
C HIS A 21 -15.77 32.38 -53.38
N GLN A 22 -16.67 31.84 -54.22
CA GLN A 22 -17.38 30.56 -54.08
C GLN A 22 -17.10 29.56 -55.23
N LYS A 23 -17.55 28.29 -55.06
CA LYS A 23 -17.75 27.17 -56.04
C LYS A 23 -16.54 26.23 -56.25
N GLU A 24 -16.66 24.92 -56.52
CA GLU A 24 -17.72 23.86 -56.52
C GLU A 24 -17.01 22.47 -56.57
N GLY A 25 -17.59 21.27 -56.39
CA GLY A 25 -18.97 20.78 -56.20
C GLY A 25 -19.00 19.21 -56.17
N ARG A 26 -20.18 18.58 -56.36
CA ARG A 26 -20.53 17.12 -56.18
C ARG A 26 -20.74 16.74 -54.70
N GLY A 27 -21.82 16.11 -54.22
CA GLY A 27 -22.88 15.24 -54.76
C GLY A 27 -23.07 14.11 -53.71
N TRP A 28 -24.24 13.74 -53.19
CA TRP A 28 -25.42 13.17 -53.87
C TRP A 28 -26.71 13.23 -53.01
N ILE A 29 -27.87 13.22 -53.70
CA ILE A 29 -29.19 12.64 -53.35
C ILE A 29 -29.92 13.08 -52.05
N SER A 30 -31.13 13.59 -52.27
CA SER A 30 -32.21 13.87 -51.32
C SER A 30 -32.99 12.63 -50.88
N PHE A 31 -33.62 12.68 -49.70
CA PHE A 31 -35.05 12.38 -49.55
C PHE A 31 -35.60 13.05 -48.28
N SER A 32 -36.75 13.71 -48.41
CA SER A 32 -37.47 14.35 -47.32
C SER A 32 -38.81 13.66 -47.08
N ASP A 33 -39.24 13.65 -45.82
CA ASP A 33 -40.56 13.29 -45.32
C ASP A 33 -40.92 11.78 -45.26
N GLN A 34 -41.06 11.28 -44.04
CA GLN A 34 -42.04 10.26 -43.70
C GLN A 34 -42.72 10.62 -42.38
N SER A 35 -44.02 10.82 -42.47
CA SER A 35 -44.95 10.98 -41.36
C SER A 35 -44.90 9.79 -40.38
N ASN A 36 -44.79 10.07 -39.09
CA ASN A 36 -44.89 9.07 -38.04
C ASN A 36 -46.35 8.66 -37.81
N THR A 37 -46.86 7.73 -38.62
CA THR A 37 -48.18 7.11 -38.44
C THR A 37 -48.05 5.69 -37.89
N ASN A 38 -47.96 5.55 -36.56
CA ASN A 38 -48.08 4.24 -35.91
C ASN A 38 -49.52 3.69 -36.05
N PRO A 39 -49.72 2.45 -36.56
CA PRO A 39 -51.06 1.88 -36.72
C PRO A 39 -51.76 1.54 -35.39
N THR A 40 -53.04 1.90 -35.26
CA THR A 40 -53.83 1.80 -34.02
C THR A 40 -54.46 0.42 -33.78
N TRP A 41 -53.77 -0.68 -34.08
CA TRP A 41 -54.35 -2.04 -33.99
C TRP A 41 -53.55 -3.06 -33.16
N PHE A 42 -52.49 -2.65 -32.46
CA PHE A 42 -51.86 -3.49 -31.43
C PHE A 42 -52.58 -3.32 -30.08
N PRO A 43 -53.11 -4.41 -29.46
CA PRO A 43 -53.55 -4.39 -28.07
C PRO A 43 -52.37 -4.09 -27.14
N GLN A 44 -52.61 -3.33 -26.06
CA GLN A 44 -51.57 -2.92 -25.11
C GLN A 44 -50.85 -4.12 -24.45
N LEU A 45 -49.69 -4.50 -24.98
CA LEU A 45 -48.64 -5.20 -24.23
C LEU A 45 -47.87 -4.19 -23.35
N ARG A 46 -48.59 -3.49 -22.48
CA ARG A 46 -48.05 -2.59 -21.45
C ARG A 46 -48.65 -2.96 -20.10
N SER A 47 -48.28 -4.13 -19.58
CA SER A 47 -48.70 -4.58 -18.25
C SER A 47 -47.80 -5.63 -17.57
N LEU A 48 -46.65 -6.01 -18.16
CA LEU A 48 -45.77 -7.07 -17.62
C LEU A 48 -44.26 -6.78 -17.70
N GLU A 49 -43.83 -5.52 -17.88
CA GLU A 49 -42.39 -5.20 -17.85
C GLU A 49 -42.05 -3.79 -17.33
N GLU A 50 -42.83 -3.32 -16.35
CA GLU A 50 -42.36 -2.33 -15.38
C GLU A 50 -42.31 -3.03 -14.02
N THR A 51 -41.35 -3.95 -13.88
CA THR A 51 -40.83 -4.30 -12.56
C THR A 51 -40.16 -3.03 -12.05
N GLU A 52 -40.85 -2.31 -11.16
CA GLU A 52 -40.35 -1.10 -10.52
C GLU A 52 -39.07 -1.44 -9.74
N THR A 53 -37.93 -1.33 -10.41
CA THR A 53 -36.61 -1.52 -9.81
C THR A 53 -36.37 -0.36 -8.87
N ASP A 54 -36.70 -0.57 -7.60
CA ASP A 54 -36.38 0.32 -6.49
C ASP A 54 -34.96 0.87 -6.69
N PRO A 55 -34.78 2.21 -6.83
CA PRO A 55 -33.46 2.80 -7.12
C PRO A 55 -32.41 2.47 -6.04
N THR A 56 -32.83 1.99 -4.87
CA THR A 56 -31.97 1.45 -3.81
C THR A 56 -31.29 0.14 -4.20
N THR A 57 -31.87 -0.64 -5.13
CA THR A 57 -31.32 -1.95 -5.56
C THR A 57 -30.25 -1.85 -6.66
N LEU A 58 -30.32 -0.81 -7.51
CA LEU A 58 -29.34 -0.57 -8.59
C LEU A 58 -28.07 0.16 -8.14
N THR A 59 -28.01 0.64 -6.89
CA THR A 59 -26.85 1.29 -6.28
C THR A 59 -25.95 0.34 -5.46
N THR A 60 -26.08 -0.98 -5.63
CA THR A 60 -25.02 -1.92 -5.25
C THR A 60 -23.92 -1.95 -6.32
N SER A 61 -23.31 -0.80 -6.61
CA SER A 61 -22.01 -0.77 -7.26
C SER A 61 -21.05 -1.59 -6.39
N MET A 62 -20.32 -2.54 -6.98
CA MET A 62 -19.46 -3.43 -6.21
C MET A 62 -18.47 -2.60 -5.39
N MET A 63 -18.60 -2.66 -4.05
CA MET A 63 -17.75 -1.90 -3.12
C MET A 63 -16.25 -2.27 -3.21
N ILE A 64 -15.95 -3.35 -3.94
CA ILE A 64 -14.61 -3.85 -4.25
C ILE A 64 -14.64 -4.35 -5.69
N ASP A 65 -13.79 -3.80 -6.56
CA ASP A 65 -13.62 -4.24 -7.94
C ASP A 65 -12.52 -5.31 -8.02
N PHE A 66 -12.95 -6.57 -8.09
CA PHE A 66 -12.05 -7.73 -8.23
C PHE A 66 -11.51 -7.92 -9.67
N THR A 67 -11.81 -7.04 -10.62
CA THR A 67 -11.21 -7.11 -11.97
C THR A 67 -9.84 -6.41 -12.02
N GLN A 68 -9.56 -5.51 -11.08
CA GLN A 68 -8.32 -4.73 -11.06
C GLN A 68 -7.10 -5.60 -10.76
N THR A 69 -6.13 -5.59 -11.68
CA THR A 69 -4.88 -6.35 -11.52
C THR A 69 -4.05 -5.84 -10.33
N SER A 70 -4.12 -4.55 -10.00
CA SER A 70 -3.42 -3.94 -8.85
C SER A 70 -3.80 -4.58 -7.51
N PHE A 71 -5.07 -4.98 -7.33
CA PHE A 71 -5.56 -5.69 -6.13
C PHE A 71 -4.78 -7.00 -5.90
N TYR A 72 -4.59 -7.81 -6.95
CA TYR A 72 -3.83 -9.06 -6.87
C TYR A 72 -2.33 -8.83 -6.77
N VAL A 73 -1.81 -7.82 -7.45
CA VAL A 73 -0.38 -7.46 -7.39
C VAL A 73 0.03 -7.03 -5.98
N VAL A 74 -0.73 -6.18 -5.30
CA VAL A 74 -0.39 -5.77 -3.92
C VAL A 74 -0.56 -6.89 -2.90
N THR A 75 -1.59 -7.74 -3.04
CA THR A 75 -1.81 -8.86 -2.11
C THR A 75 -0.71 -9.91 -2.24
N LEU A 76 -0.32 -10.26 -3.47
CA LEU A 76 0.82 -11.15 -3.73
C LEU A 76 2.15 -10.53 -3.30
N ALA A 77 2.42 -9.25 -3.64
CA ALA A 77 3.65 -8.56 -3.23
C ALA A 77 3.77 -8.47 -1.70
N SER A 78 2.66 -8.29 -0.99
CA SER A 78 2.63 -8.28 0.48
C SER A 78 2.99 -9.64 1.08
N PHE A 79 2.44 -10.73 0.52
CA PHE A 79 2.78 -12.09 0.92
C PHE A 79 4.26 -12.42 0.64
N LEU A 80 4.71 -12.17 -0.58
CA LEU A 80 6.09 -12.46 -1.00
C LEU A 80 7.11 -11.67 -0.19
N ASN A 81 6.84 -10.40 0.14
CA ASN A 81 7.73 -9.58 0.97
C ASN A 81 8.02 -10.28 2.31
N VAL A 82 6.97 -10.63 3.08
CA VAL A 82 7.15 -11.27 4.40
C VAL A 82 7.77 -12.68 4.31
N PHE A 83 7.40 -13.44 3.29
CA PHE A 83 7.85 -14.82 3.12
C PHE A 83 9.30 -14.93 2.63
N LEU A 84 9.72 -14.10 1.66
CA LEU A 84 11.06 -14.16 1.07
C LEU A 84 12.15 -13.79 2.06
N TRP A 85 11.95 -12.75 2.89
CA TRP A 85 12.96 -12.36 3.89
C TRP A 85 13.15 -13.41 4.96
N ASN A 86 12.07 -14.07 5.39
CA ASN A 86 12.13 -15.21 6.30
C ASN A 86 12.93 -16.39 5.70
N ILE A 87 12.76 -16.69 4.41
CA ILE A 87 13.57 -17.71 3.71
C ILE A 87 15.04 -17.27 3.62
N ILE A 88 15.30 -16.03 3.19
CA ILE A 88 16.65 -15.50 2.98
C ILE A 88 17.43 -15.46 4.31
N ALA A 89 16.82 -15.00 5.39
CA ALA A 89 17.43 -14.97 6.72
C ALA A 89 17.71 -16.39 7.24
N ARG A 90 16.77 -17.34 7.10
CA ARG A 90 17.00 -18.75 7.46
C ARG A 90 18.09 -19.41 6.62
N ALA A 91 18.21 -19.06 5.34
CA ALA A 91 19.30 -19.50 4.48
C ALA A 91 20.64 -18.89 4.92
N GLU A 92 20.65 -17.60 5.31
CA GLU A 92 21.82 -16.92 5.85
C GLU A 92 22.31 -17.55 7.16
N TYR A 93 21.41 -17.82 8.11
CA TYR A 93 21.77 -18.47 9.38
C TYR A 93 22.44 -19.84 9.17
N ARG A 94 22.06 -20.58 8.13
CA ARG A 94 22.61 -21.92 7.82
C ARG A 94 23.86 -21.91 6.95
N THR A 95 24.05 -20.88 6.12
CA THR A 95 25.06 -20.91 5.05
C THR A 95 26.00 -19.71 5.03
N HIS A 96 25.70 -18.66 5.81
CA HIS A 96 26.45 -17.40 5.90
C HIS A 96 26.82 -16.84 4.51
N PHE A 97 25.91 -16.90 3.55
CA PHE A 97 26.18 -16.53 2.16
C PHE A 97 26.22 -15.01 1.97
N LEU A 98 25.29 -14.26 2.57
CA LEU A 98 25.31 -12.80 2.61
C LEU A 98 26.50 -12.28 3.43
N THR A 99 26.78 -12.89 4.58
CA THR A 99 27.99 -12.58 5.37
C THR A 99 29.26 -12.76 4.55
N ARG A 100 29.40 -13.85 3.79
CA ARG A 100 30.56 -14.10 2.92
C ARG A 100 30.62 -13.13 1.74
N LEU A 101 29.51 -12.88 1.04
CA LEU A 101 29.44 -11.97 -0.10
C LEU A 101 29.72 -10.51 0.29
N ALA A 102 29.22 -10.07 1.44
CA ALA A 102 29.40 -8.69 1.94
C ALA A 102 30.70 -8.48 2.74
N GLY A 103 31.48 -9.54 2.99
CA GLY A 103 32.71 -9.48 3.77
C GLY A 103 32.51 -9.17 5.26
N GLY A 104 31.40 -9.61 5.85
CA GLY A 104 31.13 -9.50 7.29
C GLY A 104 29.63 -9.47 7.65
N PRO A 105 29.25 -9.93 8.85
CA PRO A 105 27.85 -10.12 9.23
C PRO A 105 27.06 -8.81 9.27
N TYR A 106 27.64 -7.73 9.82
CA TYR A 106 27.01 -6.41 9.82
C TYR A 106 26.74 -5.91 8.39
N ARG A 107 27.71 -6.03 7.47
CA ARG A 107 27.54 -5.57 6.08
C ARG A 107 26.45 -6.38 5.36
N GLY A 108 26.41 -7.70 5.58
CA GLY A 108 25.35 -8.57 5.07
C GLY A 108 23.96 -8.18 5.62
N CYS A 109 23.87 -7.94 6.93
CA CYS A 109 22.63 -7.51 7.58
C CYS A 109 22.15 -6.14 7.08
N TYR A 110 23.05 -5.14 6.95
CA TYR A 110 22.69 -3.84 6.37
C TYR A 110 22.29 -3.91 4.89
N ALA A 111 22.90 -4.79 4.10
CA ALA A 111 22.47 -5.04 2.72
C ALA A 111 21.08 -5.68 2.65
N LEU A 112 20.80 -6.67 3.51
CA LEU A 112 19.49 -7.27 3.63
C LEU A 112 18.44 -6.24 4.08
N ALA A 113 18.73 -5.48 5.14
CA ALA A 113 17.91 -4.40 5.68
C ALA A 113 17.50 -3.38 4.61
N LEU A 114 18.46 -2.89 3.82
CA LEU A 114 18.20 -1.98 2.71
C LEU A 114 17.26 -2.62 1.67
N THR A 115 17.46 -3.89 1.35
CA THR A 115 16.62 -4.59 0.36
C THR A 115 15.19 -4.81 0.89
N ILE A 116 15.03 -5.18 2.17
CA ILE A 116 13.73 -5.28 2.85
C ILE A 116 13.01 -3.92 2.82
N PHE A 117 13.73 -2.85 3.21
CA PHE A 117 13.20 -1.49 3.25
C PHE A 117 12.69 -1.02 1.89
N LEU A 118 13.50 -1.17 0.83
CA LEU A 118 13.13 -0.78 -0.53
C LEU A 118 11.94 -1.59 -1.07
N ALA A 119 11.88 -2.89 -0.80
CA ALA A 119 10.71 -3.71 -1.13
C ALA A 119 9.46 -3.31 -0.31
N GLY A 120 9.65 -2.85 0.92
CA GLY A 120 8.60 -2.25 1.76
C GLY A 120 8.00 -1.00 1.12
N LEU A 121 8.84 -0.04 0.71
CA LEU A 121 8.43 1.17 -0.01
C LEU A 121 7.73 0.85 -1.34
N TYR A 122 8.25 -0.13 -2.09
CA TYR A 122 7.63 -0.55 -3.35
C TYR A 122 6.24 -1.18 -3.14
N ARG A 123 6.07 -2.03 -2.12
CA ARG A 123 4.77 -2.57 -1.72
C ARG A 123 3.80 -1.47 -1.28
N GLU A 124 4.27 -0.44 -0.58
CA GLU A 124 3.44 0.71 -0.19
C GLU A 124 2.97 1.52 -1.41
N ARG A 125 3.83 1.69 -2.42
CA ARG A 125 3.43 2.27 -3.72
C ARG A 125 2.36 1.44 -4.43
N LEU A 126 2.52 0.11 -4.47
CA LEU A 126 1.52 -0.80 -5.03
C LEU A 126 0.20 -0.75 -4.25
N PHE A 127 0.26 -0.56 -2.92
CA PHE A 127 -0.92 -0.39 -2.09
C PHE A 127 -1.68 0.88 -2.43
N LEU A 128 -1.02 2.03 -2.48
CA LEU A 128 -1.66 3.30 -2.86
C LEU A 128 -2.29 3.22 -4.25
N GLN A 129 -1.59 2.65 -5.24
CA GLN A 129 -2.17 2.40 -6.56
C GLN A 129 -3.43 1.52 -6.50
N ALA A 130 -3.40 0.44 -5.71
CA ALA A 130 -4.57 -0.42 -5.51
C ALA A 130 -5.71 0.24 -4.70
N LEU A 131 -5.48 1.39 -4.03
CA LEU A 131 -6.57 2.21 -3.48
C LEU A 131 -7.18 3.10 -4.56
N ASP A 132 -6.33 3.73 -5.38
CA ASP A 132 -6.74 4.69 -6.41
C ASP A 132 -7.47 4.03 -7.59
N ASP A 133 -7.16 2.76 -7.89
CA ASP A 133 -7.84 1.93 -8.89
C ASP A 133 -9.23 1.40 -8.42
N GLN A 134 -9.64 1.65 -7.17
CA GLN A 134 -10.83 1.03 -6.56
C GLN A 134 -11.99 2.02 -6.34
N PRO A 135 -13.26 1.55 -6.38
CA PRO A 135 -14.40 2.36 -6.00
C PRO A 135 -14.29 2.92 -4.58
N THR A 136 -14.63 4.19 -4.41
CA THR A 136 -14.68 4.84 -3.09
C THR A 136 -16.07 4.75 -2.47
N LEU A 137 -16.14 4.70 -1.14
CA LEU A 137 -17.38 4.64 -0.39
C LEU A 137 -17.62 5.96 0.36
N GLU A 138 -18.65 6.70 -0.05
CA GLU A 138 -18.95 8.03 0.52
C GLU A 138 -19.25 8.04 2.02
N LEU A 139 -19.65 6.91 2.62
CA LEU A 139 -19.76 6.80 4.08
C LEU A 139 -18.42 7.11 4.78
N LEU A 140 -17.29 6.75 4.15
CA LEU A 140 -15.94 7.00 4.67
C LEU A 140 -15.50 8.47 4.52
N SER A 141 -16.23 9.28 3.73
CA SER A 141 -16.03 10.74 3.66
C SER A 141 -16.40 11.49 4.94
N HIS A 142 -17.07 10.83 5.89
CA HIS A 142 -17.57 11.49 7.10
C HIS A 142 -16.40 12.10 7.93
N PRO A 143 -16.47 13.37 8.37
CA PRO A 143 -15.34 14.05 9.02
C PRO A 143 -14.75 13.34 10.24
N SER A 144 -15.56 12.59 11.00
CA SER A 144 -15.05 11.78 12.13
C SER A 144 -14.21 10.58 11.69
N ILE A 145 -14.47 10.00 10.52
CA ILE A 145 -13.68 8.89 9.94
C ILE A 145 -12.35 9.42 9.40
N VAL A 146 -12.37 10.61 8.79
CA VAL A 146 -11.16 11.33 8.36
C VAL A 146 -10.28 11.71 9.57
N ALA A 147 -10.88 12.20 10.66
CA ALA A 147 -10.15 12.46 11.90
C ALA A 147 -9.59 11.16 12.52
N LEU A 148 -10.39 10.09 12.52
CA LEU A 148 -9.98 8.77 13.00
C LEU A 148 -8.81 8.19 12.19
N SER A 149 -8.79 8.36 10.85
CA SER A 149 -7.69 7.87 10.02
C SER A 149 -6.36 8.52 10.40
N TYR A 150 -6.34 9.84 10.67
CA TYR A 150 -5.13 10.52 11.17
C TYR A 150 -4.69 10.03 12.55
N LEU A 151 -5.61 9.79 13.47
CA LEU A 151 -5.29 9.25 14.80
C LEU A 151 -4.70 7.84 14.71
N ILE A 152 -5.30 6.96 13.89
CA ILE A 152 -4.80 5.60 13.64
C ILE A 152 -3.43 5.64 12.96
N PHE A 153 -3.23 6.49 11.94
CA PHE A 153 -1.95 6.66 11.26
C PHE A 153 -0.85 7.10 12.24
N THR A 154 -1.15 8.08 13.08
CA THR A 154 -0.22 8.61 14.09
C THR A 154 0.15 7.53 15.10
N ALA A 155 -0.83 6.80 15.63
CA ALA A 155 -0.59 5.68 16.56
C ALA A 155 0.25 4.58 15.92
N GLY A 156 -0.06 4.18 14.68
CA GLY A 156 0.71 3.19 13.92
C GLY A 156 2.16 3.62 13.68
N SER A 157 2.35 4.86 13.24
CA SER A 157 3.68 5.45 13.00
C SER A 157 4.51 5.57 14.28
N VAL A 158 3.88 5.92 15.42
CA VAL A 158 4.56 5.95 16.73
C VAL A 158 5.02 4.54 17.16
N LEU A 159 4.18 3.51 16.98
CA LEU A 159 4.55 2.13 17.31
C LEU A 159 5.71 1.62 16.43
N VAL A 160 5.67 1.90 15.12
CA VAL A 160 6.75 1.55 14.19
C VAL A 160 8.03 2.31 14.57
N GLY A 161 7.98 3.65 14.64
CA GLY A 161 9.15 4.49 14.93
C GLY A 161 9.78 4.19 16.29
N ALA A 162 8.98 4.01 17.34
CA ALA A 162 9.49 3.62 18.66
C ALA A 162 10.10 2.20 18.64
N THR A 163 9.62 1.29 17.79
CA THR A 163 10.27 -0.01 17.60
C THR A 163 11.66 0.14 16.97
N TYR A 164 11.79 0.93 15.90
CA TYR A 164 13.11 1.22 15.29
C TYR A 164 14.08 1.87 16.26
N LEU A 165 13.62 2.82 17.09
CA LEU A 165 14.44 3.47 18.11
C LEU A 165 14.92 2.51 19.21
N ARG A 166 14.21 1.40 19.45
CA ARG A 166 14.57 0.39 20.47
C ARG A 166 15.44 -0.74 19.92
N LEU A 167 15.13 -1.26 18.74
CA LEU A 167 15.83 -2.40 18.13
C LEU A 167 17.01 -1.97 17.24
N GLY A 168 17.04 -0.72 16.80
CA GLY A 168 17.92 -0.27 15.73
C GLY A 168 17.62 -0.96 14.40
N ILE A 169 18.53 -0.82 13.44
CA ILE A 169 18.41 -1.42 12.11
C ILE A 169 18.63 -2.94 12.19
N THR A 170 19.66 -3.40 12.91
CA THR A 170 20.00 -4.84 12.99
C THR A 170 18.95 -5.64 13.76
N GLY A 171 18.39 -5.10 14.85
CA GLY A 171 17.31 -5.79 15.59
C GLY A 171 15.97 -5.79 14.84
N THR A 172 15.73 -4.80 13.97
CA THR A 172 14.55 -4.74 13.10
C THR A 172 14.65 -5.69 11.91
N TYR A 173 15.83 -5.82 11.31
CA TYR A 173 16.04 -6.55 10.06
C TYR A 173 16.84 -7.84 10.23
N LEU A 174 16.36 -8.71 11.12
CA LEU A 174 16.78 -10.12 11.21
C LEU A 174 18.29 -10.29 11.49
N GLY A 175 18.92 -9.36 12.22
CA GLY A 175 20.34 -9.39 12.54
C GLY A 175 20.77 -10.56 13.42
N ASP A 176 19.84 -11.15 14.17
CA ASP A 176 20.02 -12.40 14.91
C ASP A 176 20.41 -13.58 14.00
N TYR A 177 19.89 -13.62 12.77
CA TYR A 177 20.27 -14.61 11.76
C TYR A 177 21.71 -14.44 11.25
N PHE A 178 22.28 -13.24 11.41
CA PHE A 178 23.70 -12.93 11.16
C PHE A 178 24.58 -13.10 12.42
N GLY A 179 24.01 -13.55 13.54
CA GLY A 179 24.67 -13.64 14.85
C GLY A 179 24.80 -12.31 15.60
N ILE A 180 24.12 -11.25 15.15
CA ILE A 180 24.09 -9.92 15.77
C ILE A 180 22.96 -9.90 16.81
N LEU A 181 23.24 -10.42 18.01
CA LEU A 181 22.25 -10.63 19.07
C LEU A 181 22.26 -9.47 20.07
N MET A 182 21.08 -8.92 20.39
CA MET A 182 20.93 -7.91 21.45
C MET A 182 21.21 -8.53 22.81
N ASP A 183 21.94 -7.86 23.71
CA ASP A 183 22.33 -8.48 24.99
C ASP A 183 21.14 -8.89 25.85
N GLU A 184 20.09 -8.07 25.88
CA GLU A 184 18.83 -8.29 26.57
C GLU A 184 17.63 -8.08 25.64
N LYS A 185 16.48 -8.65 26.01
CA LYS A 185 15.22 -8.44 25.30
C LYS A 185 14.70 -7.03 25.62
N VAL A 186 14.22 -6.30 24.62
CA VAL A 186 13.56 -5.01 24.88
C VAL A 186 12.21 -5.24 25.55
N GLU A 187 12.07 -4.79 26.79
CA GLU A 187 10.81 -4.86 27.54
C GLU A 187 10.10 -3.50 27.66
N GLY A 188 10.79 -2.37 27.39
CA GLY A 188 10.19 -1.03 27.43
C GLY A 188 9.30 -0.69 26.21
N PHE A 189 8.64 0.48 26.25
CA PHE A 189 7.77 0.93 25.15
C PHE A 189 8.49 0.89 23.79
N PRO A 190 7.86 0.32 22.73
CA PRO A 190 6.46 -0.11 22.65
C PRO A 190 6.14 -1.57 23.10
N PHE A 191 7.14 -2.34 23.51
CA PHE A 191 7.01 -3.78 23.78
C PHE A 191 6.28 -4.13 25.10
N ASN A 192 6.27 -3.24 26.10
CA ASN A 192 5.44 -3.42 27.30
C ASN A 192 3.94 -3.27 27.04
N VAL A 193 3.53 -2.67 25.91
CA VAL A 193 2.12 -2.39 25.59
C VAL A 193 1.54 -3.49 24.70
N MET A 194 2.32 -4.03 23.75
CA MET A 194 1.86 -5.08 22.85
C MET A 194 3.03 -5.92 22.30
N ALA A 195 2.76 -7.20 22.01
CA ALA A 195 3.64 -8.03 21.21
C ALA A 195 3.64 -7.57 19.74
N ASN A 196 4.81 -7.67 19.09
CA ASN A 196 5.00 -7.31 17.67
C ASN A 196 4.53 -5.89 17.28
N PRO A 197 4.97 -4.84 18.01
CA PRO A 197 4.47 -3.47 17.84
C PRO A 197 4.72 -2.89 16.43
N MET A 198 5.82 -3.25 15.76
CA MET A 198 6.09 -2.84 14.38
C MET A 198 5.07 -3.40 13.38
N TYR A 199 4.78 -4.70 13.45
CA TYR A 199 3.78 -5.35 12.59
C TYR A 199 2.38 -4.78 12.83
N ASN A 200 1.99 -4.65 14.10
CA ASN A 200 0.69 -4.05 14.46
C ASN A 200 0.61 -2.59 13.98
N GLY A 201 1.65 -1.79 14.23
CA GLY A 201 1.70 -0.39 13.82
C GLY A 201 1.66 -0.21 12.30
N SER A 202 2.33 -1.09 11.56
CA SER A 202 2.26 -1.12 10.09
C SER A 202 0.86 -1.50 9.58
N THR A 203 0.18 -2.48 10.21
CA THR A 203 -1.23 -2.75 9.89
C THR A 203 -2.11 -1.51 10.14
N LEU A 204 -1.91 -0.78 11.24
CA LEU A 204 -2.67 0.44 11.52
C LEU A 204 -2.44 1.51 10.45
N THR A 205 -1.22 1.69 9.92
CA THR A 205 -1.00 2.65 8.83
C THR A 205 -1.70 2.25 7.52
N PHE A 206 -1.80 0.95 7.19
CA PHE A 206 -2.59 0.49 6.03
C PHE A 206 -4.09 0.72 6.22
N ILE A 207 -4.63 0.43 7.41
CA ILE A 207 -6.03 0.72 7.74
C ILE A 207 -6.30 2.23 7.64
N ALA A 208 -5.42 3.06 8.20
CA ALA A 208 -5.56 4.51 8.12
C ALA A 208 -5.54 5.05 6.69
N LEU A 209 -4.61 4.58 5.84
CA LEU A 209 -4.56 4.96 4.43
C LEU A 209 -5.83 4.51 3.68
N SER A 210 -6.36 3.33 3.99
CA SER A 210 -7.61 2.83 3.41
C SER A 210 -8.82 3.71 3.76
N LEU A 211 -8.91 4.15 5.02
CA LEU A 211 -9.95 5.09 5.47
C LEU A 211 -9.77 6.47 4.83
N TRP A 212 -8.53 6.96 4.72
CA TRP A 212 -8.20 8.25 4.10
C TRP A 212 -8.55 8.29 2.60
N HIS A 213 -8.24 7.22 1.84
CA HIS A 213 -8.64 7.06 0.44
C HIS A 213 -10.10 6.56 0.29
N LYS A 214 -10.86 6.43 1.37
CA LYS A 214 -12.27 5.99 1.36
C LYS A 214 -12.49 4.63 0.66
N SER A 215 -11.51 3.73 0.72
CA SER A 215 -11.48 2.49 -0.08
C SER A 215 -11.84 1.25 0.77
N PRO A 216 -13.01 0.61 0.54
CA PRO A 216 -13.36 -0.67 1.20
C PRO A 216 -12.41 -1.80 0.78
N ALA A 217 -11.96 -1.80 -0.47
CA ALA A 217 -10.95 -2.71 -0.98
C ALA A 217 -9.61 -2.57 -0.21
N GLY A 218 -9.20 -1.35 0.09
CA GLY A 218 -8.04 -1.06 0.93
C GLY A 218 -8.14 -1.70 2.32
N LEU A 219 -9.32 -1.65 2.96
CA LEU A 219 -9.55 -2.29 4.26
C LEU A 219 -9.41 -3.81 4.18
N LEU A 220 -9.90 -4.43 3.10
CA LEU A 220 -9.74 -5.87 2.86
C LEU A 220 -8.26 -6.25 2.61
N ILE A 221 -7.53 -5.45 1.83
CA ILE A 221 -6.08 -5.65 1.60
C ILE A 221 -5.29 -5.43 2.91
N SER A 222 -5.71 -4.49 3.75
CA SER A 222 -5.12 -4.24 5.08
C SER A 222 -5.31 -5.44 6.01
N LEU A 223 -6.49 -6.07 5.99
CA LEU A 223 -6.77 -7.31 6.71
C LEU A 223 -5.94 -8.48 6.17
N TRP A 224 -5.77 -8.58 4.84
CA TRP A 224 -4.87 -9.56 4.24
C TRP A 224 -3.42 -9.36 4.71
N ILE A 225 -2.89 -8.13 4.68
CA ILE A 225 -1.54 -7.78 5.16
C ILE A 225 -1.38 -8.19 6.64
N PHE A 226 -2.40 -7.94 7.48
CA PHE A 226 -2.40 -8.38 8.87
C PHE A 226 -2.30 -9.90 9.02
N ILE A 227 -3.07 -10.67 8.24
CA ILE A 227 -3.02 -12.15 8.25
C ILE A 227 -1.63 -12.63 7.82
N VAL A 228 -1.06 -12.04 6.77
CA VAL A 228 0.31 -12.34 6.30
C VAL A 228 1.34 -12.04 7.40
N TYR A 229 1.23 -10.90 8.12
CA TYR A 229 2.10 -10.59 9.25
C TYR A 229 1.96 -11.60 10.39
N ARG A 230 0.75 -12.04 10.74
CA ARG A 230 0.55 -13.09 11.76
C ARG A 230 1.16 -14.43 11.32
N GLY A 231 1.07 -14.77 10.05
CA GLY A 231 1.78 -15.92 9.47
C GLY A 231 3.30 -15.80 9.61
N GLY A 232 3.87 -14.66 9.20
CA GLY A 232 5.30 -14.36 9.32
C GLY A 232 5.82 -14.49 10.75
N ILE A 233 5.17 -13.82 11.71
CA ILE A 233 5.47 -13.86 13.15
C ILE A 233 5.50 -15.32 13.66
N HIS A 234 4.54 -16.16 13.25
CA HIS A 234 4.48 -17.56 13.67
C HIS A 234 5.65 -18.41 13.16
N PHE A 235 6.28 -18.03 12.04
CA PHE A 235 7.54 -18.65 11.59
C PHE A 235 8.78 -18.00 12.21
N GLU A 236 8.75 -16.70 12.49
CA GLU A 236 9.90 -15.93 12.97
C GLU A 236 10.19 -16.16 14.45
N GLU A 237 9.20 -15.93 15.33
CA GLU A 237 9.38 -15.95 16.79
C GLU A 237 9.98 -17.27 17.33
N PRO A 238 9.53 -18.47 16.92
CA PRO A 238 10.12 -19.72 17.43
C PRO A 238 11.60 -19.87 17.05
N PHE A 239 12.01 -19.32 15.91
CA PHE A 239 13.38 -19.40 15.42
C PHE A 239 14.28 -18.40 16.15
N THR A 240 13.87 -17.15 16.28
CA THR A 240 14.59 -16.15 17.09
C THR A 240 14.74 -16.63 18.53
N ASN A 241 13.67 -17.12 19.17
CA ASN A 241 13.76 -17.69 20.52
C ASN A 241 14.78 -18.84 20.63
N HIS A 242 14.88 -19.69 19.60
CA HIS A 242 15.87 -20.77 19.53
C HIS A 242 17.32 -20.23 19.46
N ILE A 243 17.60 -19.21 18.64
CA ILE A 243 18.92 -18.59 18.54
C ILE A 243 19.35 -18.01 19.90
N TYR A 244 18.47 -17.27 20.57
CA TYR A 244 18.75 -16.67 21.87
C TYR A 244 18.95 -17.72 22.98
N ALA A 245 18.16 -18.81 22.97
CA ALA A 245 18.37 -19.94 23.89
C ALA A 245 19.76 -20.58 23.71
N GLN A 246 20.18 -20.86 22.47
CA GLN A 246 21.51 -21.41 22.17
C GLN A 246 22.64 -20.48 22.65
N ARG A 247 22.46 -19.15 22.54
CA ARG A 247 23.42 -18.16 23.06
C ARG A 247 23.59 -18.28 24.57
N GLU A 248 22.49 -18.37 25.32
CA GLU A 248 22.57 -18.44 26.80
C GLU A 248 23.13 -19.78 27.28
N GLU A 249 22.81 -20.90 26.62
CA GLU A 249 23.47 -22.18 26.90
C GLU A 249 24.98 -22.14 26.65
N LYS A 250 25.43 -21.42 25.60
CA LYS A 250 26.85 -21.25 25.31
C LYS A 250 27.52 -20.38 26.37
N ARG A 251 26.92 -19.23 26.72
CA ARG A 251 27.38 -18.35 27.81
C ARG A 251 27.45 -19.09 29.16
N ALA A 252 26.51 -19.97 29.45
CA ALA A 252 26.52 -20.80 30.66
C ALA A 252 27.69 -21.80 30.67
N ARG A 253 27.91 -22.51 29.55
CA ARG A 253 29.04 -23.44 29.39
C ARG A 253 30.40 -22.75 29.53
N GLU A 254 30.58 -21.59 28.90
CA GLU A 254 31.82 -20.80 29.02
C GLU A 254 32.05 -20.29 30.47
N LYS A 255 31.00 -19.93 31.20
CA LYS A 255 31.08 -19.55 32.62
C LYS A 255 31.46 -20.72 33.53
N LEU A 256 31.06 -21.95 33.20
CA LEU A 256 31.45 -23.16 33.95
C LEU A 256 32.91 -23.52 33.68
N GLN A 257 33.35 -23.49 32.43
CA GLN A 257 34.74 -23.77 32.05
C GLN A 257 35.73 -22.77 32.66
N LYS A 258 35.36 -21.49 32.82
CA LYS A 258 36.18 -20.47 33.49
C LYS A 258 36.22 -20.58 35.03
N LYS A 259 35.48 -21.52 35.62
CA LYS A 259 35.48 -21.81 37.07
C LYS A 259 36.21 -23.12 37.41
N GLN A 260 36.69 -23.84 36.39
CA GLN A 260 37.51 -25.05 36.50
C GLN A 260 38.98 -24.69 36.25
#